data_AF-A0A2E5IYH8-F1
#
_entry.id   AF-A0A2E5IYH8-F1
#
_cell.length_a   1.000
_cell.length_b   1.000
_cell.length_c   1.000
_cell.angle_alpha   90.00
_cell.angle_beta   90.00
_cell.angle_gamma   90.00
#
_symmetry.space_group_name_H-M   'P 1'
#
loop_
_entity.id
_entity.type
_entity.pdbx_description
1 polymer ?
#
loop_
_entity_poly.entity_id
_entity_poly.type
_entity_poly.pdbx_seq_one_letter_code
_entity_poly.pdbx_strand_id
1 'polypeptide(L)'
;MSTEATYEDLLDAFGRSGCAICRLATRRADRFLASYIYEHVNDVDLRSQIRSSRGFCEPHGEQFLEKLDALAVAITYRDIINSLVVELDASPHERGSSGAFSRLIANPWRRLRARLAGVRGREVLAVSARCPVCVAESAAGERAMDVLAQQIKDERLSRTLAEGDPLCLTHTQGALRRSGRMPALISRQHQGWSELRDRLLEFIRKSDHNHRWEDLTDAERAAIVTSVRTVTGTRVRPADDASAETRKLRRGGTNARRAP
;
A
#
# COMPACT_ATOMS: atom_id res chain seq x y z
N MET A 1 -1.73 5.26 -19.92
CA MET A 1 -2.41 6.10 -18.89
C MET A 1 -1.35 6.63 -17.94
N SER A 2 -1.34 7.94 -17.66
CA SER A 2 -0.28 8.60 -16.89
C SER A 2 -0.06 7.94 -15.53
N THR A 3 1.19 7.57 -15.25
CA THR A 3 1.63 6.90 -14.02
C THR A 3 1.93 7.90 -12.90
N GLU A 4 1.81 9.19 -13.21
CA GLU A 4 2.23 10.32 -12.37
C GLU A 4 1.01 11.09 -11.87
N ALA A 5 1.07 11.50 -10.60
CA ALA A 5 0.06 12.37 -10.00
C ALA A 5 0.21 13.77 -10.61
N THR A 6 -0.86 14.30 -11.20
CA THR A 6 -0.87 15.65 -11.77
C THR A 6 -1.34 16.68 -10.76
N TYR A 7 -1.16 17.96 -11.08
CA TYR A 7 -1.71 19.06 -10.26
C TYR A 7 -3.24 18.96 -10.12
N GLU A 8 -3.95 18.63 -11.19
CA GLU A 8 -5.41 18.47 -11.14
C GLU A 8 -5.83 17.23 -10.33
N ASP A 9 -5.05 16.14 -10.37
CA ASP A 9 -5.30 14.99 -9.48
C ASP A 9 -5.17 15.37 -8.01
N LEU A 10 -4.20 16.23 -7.68
CA LEU A 10 -4.00 16.72 -6.33
C LEU A 10 -5.19 17.58 -5.86
N LEU A 11 -5.69 18.48 -6.71
CA LEU A 11 -6.87 19.29 -6.40
C LEU A 11 -8.13 18.44 -6.24
N ASP A 12 -8.38 17.45 -7.12
CA ASP A 12 -9.49 16.48 -6.96
C ASP A 12 -9.35 15.73 -5.63
N ALA A 13 -8.13 15.34 -5.25
CA ALA A 13 -7.91 14.59 -4.02
C ALA A 13 -8.18 15.42 -2.74
N PHE A 14 -7.87 16.72 -2.74
CA PHE A 14 -8.21 17.61 -1.62
C PHE A 14 -9.72 17.91 -1.52
N GLY A 15 -10.44 17.85 -2.64
CA GLY A 15 -11.91 17.98 -2.67
C GLY A 15 -12.67 16.77 -2.13
N ARG A 16 -11.97 15.74 -1.65
CA ARG A 16 -12.55 14.50 -1.11
C ARG A 16 -12.12 14.29 0.34
N SER A 17 -12.83 13.41 1.04
CA SER A 17 -12.57 13.14 2.46
C SER A 17 -11.18 12.54 2.73
N GLY A 18 -10.61 12.80 3.89
CA GLY A 18 -9.32 12.27 4.34
C GLY A 18 -8.09 12.85 3.62
N CYS A 19 -6.93 12.25 3.89
CA CYS A 19 -5.65 12.75 3.40
C CYS A 19 -5.52 12.58 1.88
N ALA A 20 -5.45 13.69 1.15
CA ALA A 20 -5.32 13.75 -0.31
C ALA A 20 -4.12 12.91 -0.85
N ILE A 21 -2.99 12.93 -0.15
CA ILE A 21 -1.78 12.21 -0.57
C ILE A 21 -1.93 10.69 -0.34
N CYS A 22 -2.49 10.26 0.80
CA CYS A 22 -2.83 8.85 1.00
C CYS A 22 -3.84 8.37 -0.06
N ARG A 23 -4.79 9.21 -0.45
CA ARG A 23 -5.78 8.88 -1.48
C ARG A 23 -5.12 8.62 -2.83
N LEU A 24 -4.21 9.49 -3.27
CA LEU A 24 -3.47 9.30 -4.52
C LEU A 24 -2.56 8.07 -4.48
N ALA A 25 -1.88 7.83 -3.35
CA ALA A 25 -1.03 6.66 -3.17
C ALA A 25 -1.83 5.35 -3.23
N THR A 26 -2.92 5.25 -2.46
CA THR A 26 -3.79 4.05 -2.43
C THR A 26 -4.51 3.81 -3.76
N ARG A 27 -4.90 4.88 -4.47
CA ARG A 27 -5.40 4.80 -5.87
C ARG A 27 -4.35 4.17 -6.80
N ARG A 28 -3.06 4.48 -6.62
CA ARG A 28 -1.98 3.86 -7.41
C ARG A 28 -1.81 2.37 -7.09
N ALA A 29 -1.88 1.97 -5.82
CA ALA A 29 -1.84 0.57 -5.41
C ALA A 29 -3.01 -0.22 -6.03
N ASP A 30 -4.21 0.34 -5.94
CA ASP A 30 -5.43 -0.24 -6.48
C ASP A 30 -5.37 -0.44 -8.01
N ARG A 31 -4.94 0.59 -8.74
CA ARG A 31 -4.72 0.50 -10.19
C ARG A 31 -3.60 -0.45 -10.58
N PHE A 32 -2.55 -0.56 -9.76
CA PHE A 32 -1.47 -1.52 -9.98
C PHE A 32 -2.03 -2.94 -9.96
N LEU A 33 -2.79 -3.29 -8.91
CA LEU A 33 -3.38 -4.61 -8.77
C LEU A 33 -4.39 -4.89 -9.89
N ALA A 34 -5.21 -3.91 -10.26
CA ALA A 34 -6.13 -4.05 -11.39
C ALA A 34 -5.38 -4.33 -12.70
N SER A 35 -4.38 -3.52 -13.06
CA SER A 35 -3.58 -3.74 -14.27
C SER A 35 -2.83 -5.08 -14.22
N TYR A 36 -2.34 -5.49 -13.05
CA TYR A 36 -1.73 -6.80 -12.87
C TYR A 36 -2.67 -7.94 -13.25
N ILE A 37 -3.91 -7.91 -12.75
CA ILE A 37 -4.95 -8.89 -13.04
C ILE A 37 -5.29 -8.91 -14.53
N TYR A 38 -5.55 -7.75 -15.13
CA TYR A 38 -6.07 -7.66 -16.50
C TYR A 38 -5.02 -7.86 -17.59
N GLU A 39 -3.79 -7.37 -17.39
CA GLU A 39 -2.80 -7.22 -18.47
C GLU A 39 -1.49 -7.97 -18.21
N HIS A 40 -1.15 -8.29 -16.95
CA HIS A 40 0.24 -8.64 -16.59
C HIS A 40 0.44 -9.91 -15.74
N VAL A 41 -0.53 -10.83 -15.66
CA VAL A 41 -0.28 -12.16 -15.06
C VAL A 41 0.74 -12.97 -15.88
N ASN A 42 0.94 -12.62 -17.16
CA ASN A 42 1.93 -13.24 -18.05
C ASN A 42 3.21 -12.41 -18.22
N ASP A 43 3.31 -11.24 -17.59
CA ASP A 43 4.51 -10.39 -17.68
C ASP A 43 5.67 -11.01 -16.91
N VAL A 44 6.75 -11.35 -17.62
CA VAL A 44 7.90 -12.09 -17.07
C VAL A 44 8.66 -11.24 -16.05
N ASP A 45 8.85 -9.95 -16.32
CA ASP A 45 9.62 -9.05 -15.47
C ASP A 45 8.87 -8.78 -14.17
N LEU A 46 7.57 -8.51 -14.25
CA LEU A 46 6.75 -8.27 -13.07
C LEU A 46 6.60 -9.54 -12.21
N ARG A 47 6.48 -10.73 -12.81
CA ARG A 47 6.51 -11.99 -12.06
C ARG A 47 7.83 -12.24 -11.37
N SER A 48 8.95 -11.90 -12.02
CA SER A 48 10.28 -12.01 -11.41
C SER A 48 10.41 -11.10 -10.18
N GLN A 49 9.89 -9.87 -10.27
CA GLN A 49 9.85 -8.93 -9.15
C GLN A 49 8.98 -9.46 -8.00
N ILE A 50 7.77 -9.95 -8.29
CA ILE A 50 6.86 -10.53 -7.29
C ILE A 50 7.49 -11.76 -6.63
N ARG A 51 8.15 -12.64 -7.39
CA ARG A 51 8.85 -13.81 -6.84
C ARG A 51 9.98 -13.39 -5.90
N SER A 52 10.75 -12.36 -6.27
CA SER A 52 11.84 -11.82 -5.46
C SER A 52 11.35 -11.17 -4.15
N SER A 53 10.12 -10.66 -4.13
CA SER A 53 9.46 -10.15 -2.92
C SER A 53 8.66 -11.21 -2.15
N ARG A 54 8.67 -12.47 -2.60
CA ARG A 54 7.86 -13.58 -2.05
C ARG A 54 6.36 -13.33 -2.09
N GLY A 55 5.90 -12.60 -3.10
CA GLY A 55 4.52 -12.18 -3.25
C GLY A 55 4.30 -10.72 -2.87
N PHE A 56 3.03 -10.37 -2.75
CA PHE A 56 2.63 -9.10 -2.17
C PHE A 56 2.73 -9.19 -0.64
N CYS A 57 3.05 -8.07 0.01
CA CYS A 57 3.02 -8.01 1.47
C CYS A 57 1.59 -8.24 1.96
N GLU A 58 1.43 -8.63 3.23
CA GLU A 58 0.12 -8.92 3.83
C GLU A 58 -1.01 -7.94 3.43
N PRO A 59 -0.87 -6.61 3.55
CA PRO A 59 -1.98 -5.71 3.24
C PRO A 59 -2.31 -5.67 1.73
N HIS A 60 -1.29 -5.77 0.87
CA HIS A 60 -1.52 -5.81 -0.58
C HIS A 60 -1.93 -7.19 -1.08
N GLY A 61 -1.60 -8.25 -0.33
CA GLY A 61 -2.09 -9.60 -0.55
C GLY A 61 -3.60 -9.69 -0.25
N GLU A 62 -4.04 -9.13 0.88
CA GLU A 62 -5.46 -9.01 1.19
C GLU A 62 -6.20 -8.16 0.15
N GLN A 63 -5.66 -6.99 -0.22
CA GLN A 63 -6.27 -6.16 -1.27
C GLN A 63 -6.34 -6.89 -2.63
N PHE A 64 -5.36 -7.73 -2.93
CA PHE A 64 -5.36 -8.56 -4.14
C PHE A 64 -6.42 -9.65 -4.07
N LEU A 65 -6.62 -10.27 -2.90
CA LEU A 65 -7.71 -11.21 -2.66
C LEU A 65 -9.08 -10.53 -2.76
N GLU A 66 -9.28 -9.33 -2.23
CA GLU A 66 -10.58 -8.64 -2.34
C GLU A 66 -11.03 -8.38 -3.79
N LYS A 67 -10.08 -8.24 -4.71
CA LYS A 67 -10.36 -8.01 -6.14
C LYS A 67 -10.73 -9.29 -6.91
N LEU A 68 -10.53 -10.46 -6.30
CA LEU A 68 -10.88 -11.82 -6.76
C LEU A 68 -11.02 -12.02 -8.28
N ASP A 69 -9.87 -12.10 -8.95
CA ASP A 69 -9.70 -13.02 -10.07
C ASP A 69 -8.95 -14.26 -9.55
N ALA A 70 -9.71 -15.32 -9.26
CA ALA A 70 -9.18 -16.56 -8.68
C ALA A 70 -8.06 -17.18 -9.53
N LEU A 71 -8.09 -17.00 -10.85
CA LEU A 71 -7.07 -17.51 -11.75
C LEU A 71 -5.76 -16.72 -11.61
N ALA A 72 -5.84 -15.39 -11.59
CA ALA A 72 -4.67 -14.53 -11.40
C ALA A 72 -3.97 -14.85 -10.07
N VAL A 73 -4.74 -15.00 -8.99
CA VAL A 73 -4.22 -15.40 -7.67
C VAL A 73 -3.53 -16.76 -7.74
N ALA A 74 -4.21 -17.78 -8.29
CA ALA A 74 -3.68 -19.13 -8.37
C ALA A 74 -2.39 -19.21 -9.20
N ILE A 75 -2.31 -18.53 -10.35
CA ILE A 75 -1.09 -18.51 -11.18
C ILE A 75 0.06 -17.86 -10.43
N THR A 76 -0.19 -16.72 -9.80
CA THR A 76 0.83 -15.92 -9.08
C THR A 76 1.39 -16.70 -7.90
N TYR A 77 0.50 -17.20 -7.03
CA TYR A 77 0.94 -17.90 -5.83
C TYR A 77 1.46 -19.31 -6.12
N ARG A 78 1.02 -20.00 -7.18
CA ARG A 78 1.67 -21.24 -7.62
C ARG A 78 3.12 -21.00 -8.00
N ASP A 79 3.44 -19.94 -8.73
CA ASP A 79 4.82 -19.59 -9.08
C ASP A 79 5.69 -19.31 -7.85
N ILE A 80 5.16 -18.51 -6.92
CA ILE A 80 5.86 -18.17 -5.68
C ILE A 80 6.12 -19.44 -4.85
N ILE A 81 5.08 -20.24 -4.57
CA ILE A 81 5.20 -21.48 -3.79
C ILE A 81 6.16 -22.46 -4.47
N ASN A 82 6.07 -22.64 -5.79
CA ASN A 82 7.01 -23.49 -6.53
C ASN A 82 8.46 -23.00 -6.36
N SER A 83 8.71 -21.69 -6.41
CA SER A 83 10.05 -21.14 -6.19
C SER A 83 10.57 -21.40 -4.78
N LEU A 84 9.70 -21.31 -3.77
CA LEU A 84 10.03 -21.61 -2.37
C LEU A 84 10.35 -23.09 -2.17
N VAL A 85 9.57 -24.00 -2.78
CA VAL A 85 9.82 -25.45 -2.74
C VAL A 85 11.17 -25.77 -3.38
N VAL A 86 11.45 -25.22 -4.56
CA VAL A 86 12.75 -25.43 -5.25
C VAL A 86 13.93 -24.94 -4.40
N GLU A 87 13.79 -23.81 -3.70
CA GLU A 87 14.83 -23.30 -2.81
C GLU A 87 15.02 -24.15 -1.54
N LEU A 88 13.94 -24.70 -0.98
CA LEU A 88 14.00 -25.64 0.14
C LEU A 88 14.67 -26.96 -0.27
N ASP A 89 14.35 -27.49 -1.44
CA ASP A 89 14.95 -28.72 -1.98
C ASP A 89 16.44 -28.55 -2.32
N ALA A 90 16.82 -27.36 -2.77
CA ALA A 90 18.22 -27.01 -3.07
C ALA A 90 19.06 -26.76 -1.81
N SER A 91 18.42 -26.51 -0.67
CA SER A 91 19.12 -26.32 0.59
C SER A 91 19.66 -27.67 1.07
N PRO A 92 20.97 -27.78 1.37
CA PRO A 92 21.54 -29.02 1.86
C PRO A 92 20.95 -29.34 3.22
N HIS A 93 19.83 -30.06 3.23
CA HIS A 93 19.33 -30.71 4.42
C HIS A 93 20.47 -31.59 4.93
N GLU A 94 20.90 -31.35 6.17
CA GLU A 94 21.51 -32.43 6.95
C GLU A 94 20.44 -33.51 7.09
N ARG A 95 20.34 -34.36 6.06
CA ARG A 95 19.60 -35.62 6.15
C ARG A 95 20.32 -36.43 7.21
N GLY A 96 19.82 -36.33 8.44
CA GLY A 96 20.11 -37.27 9.49
C GLY A 96 19.81 -38.68 8.96
N SER A 97 20.86 -39.48 8.88
CA SER A 97 20.85 -40.93 9.07
C SER A 97 19.73 -41.74 8.39
N SER A 98 19.97 -42.20 7.16
CA SER A 98 19.57 -43.54 6.71
C SER A 98 20.40 -43.92 5.49
N GLY A 99 21.60 -44.44 5.73
CA GLY A 99 22.52 -44.86 4.69
C GLY A 99 23.96 -44.70 5.13
N ALA A 100 24.45 -45.63 5.97
CA ALA A 100 25.83 -45.68 6.44
C ALA A 100 26.88 -45.84 5.31
N PHE A 101 26.48 -45.86 4.04
CA PHE A 101 27.35 -46.14 2.89
C PHE A 101 27.82 -44.92 2.07
N SER A 102 27.29 -43.70 2.25
CA SER A 102 27.71 -42.54 1.41
C SER A 102 28.88 -41.72 1.98
N ARG A 103 29.43 -42.11 3.14
CA ARG A 103 30.49 -41.33 3.83
C ARG A 103 31.89 -41.45 3.23
N LEU A 104 32.11 -42.34 2.25
CA LEU A 104 33.45 -42.57 1.70
C LEU A 104 33.78 -41.79 0.42
N ILE A 105 32.86 -40.98 -0.14
CA ILE A 105 33.11 -40.17 -1.35
C ILE A 105 32.78 -38.68 -1.14
N ALA A 106 32.89 -38.19 0.11
CA ALA A 106 32.66 -36.78 0.41
C ALA A 106 33.85 -35.93 -0.07
N ASN A 107 33.74 -35.40 -1.28
CA ASN A 107 34.76 -34.61 -1.96
C ASN A 107 35.22 -33.38 -1.13
N PRO A 108 36.49 -33.31 -0.67
CA PRO A 108 36.98 -32.28 0.25
C PRO A 108 36.85 -30.85 -0.31
N TRP A 109 36.86 -30.71 -1.64
CA TRP A 109 36.68 -29.46 -2.36
C TRP A 109 35.31 -28.80 -2.11
N ARG A 110 34.26 -29.59 -1.84
CA ARG A 110 32.90 -29.08 -1.57
C ARG A 110 32.79 -28.40 -0.20
N ARG A 111 33.52 -28.92 0.80
CA ARG A 111 33.59 -28.33 2.15
C ARG A 111 34.43 -27.06 2.17
N LEU A 112 35.52 -27.03 1.40
CA LEU A 112 36.37 -25.85 1.28
C LEU A 112 35.65 -24.71 0.54
N ARG A 113 34.89 -25.02 -0.52
CA ARG A 113 34.09 -24.01 -1.25
C ARG A 113 32.98 -23.38 -0.39
N ALA A 114 32.33 -24.16 0.47
CA ALA A 114 31.34 -23.65 1.42
C ALA A 114 31.97 -22.74 2.50
N ARG A 115 33.20 -23.05 2.95
CA ARG A 115 33.95 -22.21 3.91
C ARG A 115 34.53 -20.95 3.29
N LEU A 116 35.06 -21.03 2.07
CA LEU A 116 35.64 -19.88 1.35
C LEU A 116 34.56 -18.92 0.83
N ALA A 117 33.34 -19.39 0.58
CA ALA A 117 32.22 -18.55 0.15
C ALA A 117 31.63 -17.66 1.26
N GLY A 118 32.18 -17.67 2.49
CA GLY A 118 31.75 -16.76 3.56
C GLY A 118 30.26 -16.88 3.93
N VAL A 119 29.61 -18.01 3.62
CA VAL A 119 28.17 -18.21 3.84
C VAL A 119 27.92 -18.55 5.31
N ARG A 120 28.10 -17.56 6.19
CA ARG A 120 27.37 -17.54 7.47
C ARG A 120 25.90 -17.33 7.10
N GLY A 121 25.12 -18.41 7.18
CA GLY A 121 23.66 -18.41 7.17
C GLY A 121 23.03 -17.53 6.09
N ARG A 122 23.02 -17.99 4.84
CA ARG A 122 21.98 -17.51 3.92
C ARG A 122 20.67 -18.03 4.52
N GLU A 123 19.84 -17.14 5.05
CA GLU A 123 18.48 -17.50 5.44
C GLU A 123 17.80 -18.07 4.19
N VAL A 124 17.62 -19.39 4.21
CA VAL A 124 16.82 -20.08 3.21
C VAL A 124 15.45 -19.40 3.24
N LEU A 125 14.95 -18.99 2.07
CA LEU A 125 13.70 -18.21 1.89
C LEU A 125 13.77 -16.69 2.19
N ALA A 126 14.94 -16.09 2.39
CA ALA A 126 15.03 -14.64 2.61
C ALA A 126 14.26 -13.83 1.54
N VAL A 127 13.55 -12.80 1.98
CA VAL A 127 12.87 -11.84 1.11
C VAL A 127 13.93 -10.91 0.52
N SER A 128 14.06 -10.92 -0.81
CA SER A 128 15.16 -10.22 -1.49
C SER A 128 14.75 -8.88 -2.10
N ALA A 129 13.45 -8.57 -2.14
CA ALA A 129 12.91 -7.33 -2.67
C ALA A 129 11.68 -6.84 -1.89
N ARG A 130 11.40 -5.54 -1.95
CA ARG A 130 10.16 -4.96 -1.42
C ARG A 130 8.97 -5.33 -2.29
N CYS A 131 7.77 -5.40 -1.69
CA CYS A 131 6.51 -5.56 -2.42
C CYS A 131 6.40 -4.51 -3.55
N PRO A 132 6.16 -4.92 -4.82
CA PRO A 132 6.11 -3.98 -5.94
C PRO A 132 4.92 -3.01 -5.84
N VAL A 133 3.82 -3.43 -5.19
CA VAL A 133 2.67 -2.54 -4.92
C VAL A 133 3.05 -1.46 -3.91
N CYS A 134 3.75 -1.80 -2.82
CA CYS A 134 4.30 -0.82 -1.87
C CYS A 134 5.23 0.19 -2.56
N VAL A 135 6.08 -0.28 -3.49
CA VAL A 135 6.98 0.58 -4.25
C VAL A 135 6.19 1.55 -5.12
N ALA A 136 5.18 1.06 -5.86
CA ALA A 136 4.32 1.89 -6.69
C ALA A 136 3.50 2.90 -5.88
N GLU A 137 2.93 2.47 -4.75
CA GLU A 137 2.18 3.30 -3.81
C GLU A 137 3.03 4.43 -3.24
N SER A 138 4.21 4.09 -2.70
CA SER A 138 5.14 5.07 -2.13
C SER A 138 5.60 6.06 -3.18
N ALA A 139 5.95 5.59 -4.39
CA ALA A 139 6.38 6.47 -5.47
C ALA A 139 5.28 7.45 -5.92
N ALA A 140 4.01 7.04 -5.90
CA ALA A 140 2.90 7.95 -6.18
C ALA A 140 2.69 8.97 -5.06
N GLY A 141 2.84 8.57 -3.80
CA GLY A 141 2.81 9.48 -2.65
C GLY A 141 3.91 10.55 -2.75
N GLU A 142 5.17 10.14 -2.96
CA GLU A 142 6.29 11.08 -3.09
C GLU A 142 6.10 12.05 -4.25
N ARG A 143 5.64 11.57 -5.42
CA ARG A 143 5.32 12.47 -6.55
C ARG A 143 4.23 13.48 -6.21
N ALA A 144 3.15 13.06 -5.55
CA ALA A 144 2.09 13.98 -5.13
C ALA A 144 2.61 15.03 -4.14
N MET A 145 3.54 14.65 -3.25
CA MET A 145 4.22 15.57 -2.34
C MET A 145 5.11 16.58 -3.08
N ASP A 146 5.79 16.15 -4.13
CA ASP A 146 6.63 17.03 -4.95
C ASP A 146 5.76 18.03 -5.73
N VAL A 147 4.64 17.58 -6.30
CA VAL A 147 3.66 18.47 -6.95
C VAL A 147 3.10 19.48 -5.95
N LEU A 148 2.71 19.04 -4.75
CA LEU A 148 2.25 19.92 -3.67
C LEU A 148 3.29 21.01 -3.34
N ALA A 149 4.55 20.61 -3.20
CA ALA A 149 5.64 21.54 -2.87
C ALA A 149 5.93 22.53 -4.00
N GLN A 150 5.89 22.09 -5.26
CA GLN A 150 6.09 22.94 -6.43
C GLN A 150 4.98 23.99 -6.57
N GLN A 151 3.75 23.66 -6.17
CA GLN A 151 2.57 24.50 -6.34
C GLN A 151 2.21 25.29 -5.08
N ILE A 152 3.08 25.35 -4.06
CA ILE A 152 2.83 26.00 -2.76
C ILE A 152 2.34 27.45 -2.85
N LYS A 153 2.74 28.21 -3.87
CA LYS A 153 2.35 29.61 -4.06
C LYS A 153 1.06 29.79 -4.87
N ASP A 154 0.49 28.69 -5.36
CA ASP A 154 -0.74 28.74 -6.15
C ASP A 154 -1.95 29.01 -5.25
N GLU A 155 -2.76 29.99 -5.64
CA GLU A 155 -3.92 30.45 -4.88
C GLU A 155 -5.09 29.45 -4.96
N ARG A 156 -5.21 28.70 -6.05
CA ARG A 156 -6.24 27.64 -6.18
C ARG A 156 -5.91 26.50 -5.23
N LEU A 157 -4.65 26.04 -5.20
CA LEU A 157 -4.20 25.05 -4.23
C LEU A 157 -4.42 25.53 -2.79
N SER A 158 -4.03 26.76 -2.49
CA SER A 158 -4.15 27.32 -1.12
C SER A 158 -5.60 27.31 -0.63
N ARG A 159 -6.56 27.69 -1.49
CA ARG A 159 -8.00 27.63 -1.17
C ARG A 159 -8.50 26.19 -1.02
N THR A 160 -8.20 25.31 -1.98
CA THR A 160 -8.64 23.90 -1.90
C THR A 160 -8.08 23.19 -0.68
N LEU A 161 -6.84 23.49 -0.30
CA LEU A 161 -6.23 22.97 0.91
C LEU A 161 -6.91 23.50 2.17
N ALA A 162 -7.29 24.79 2.21
CA ALA A 162 -7.95 25.39 3.36
C ALA A 162 -9.38 24.84 3.58
N GLU A 163 -10.04 24.38 2.52
CA GLU A 163 -11.39 23.82 2.56
C GLU A 163 -11.40 22.29 2.72
N GLY A 164 -10.37 21.60 2.23
CA GLY A 164 -10.28 20.14 2.22
C GLY A 164 -10.01 19.53 3.60
N ASP A 165 -9.87 18.21 3.68
CA ASP A 165 -9.54 17.53 4.94
C ASP A 165 -8.04 17.65 5.31
N PRO A 166 -7.69 17.59 6.61
CA PRO A 166 -6.31 17.62 7.04
C PRO A 166 -5.49 16.47 6.43
N LEU A 167 -4.22 16.73 6.12
CA LEU A 167 -3.28 15.66 5.79
C LEU A 167 -3.01 14.81 7.04
N CYS A 168 -2.61 13.55 6.84
CA CYS A 168 -2.09 12.76 7.97
C CYS A 168 -0.76 13.33 8.46
N LEU A 169 -0.32 12.96 9.65
CA LEU A 169 0.92 13.42 10.28
C LEU A 169 2.12 13.18 9.37
N THR A 170 2.26 11.97 8.82
CA THR A 170 3.35 11.61 7.91
C THR A 170 3.44 12.55 6.70
N HIS A 171 2.31 12.83 6.05
CA HIS A 171 2.28 13.72 4.88
C HIS A 171 2.38 15.20 5.26
N THR A 172 1.88 15.61 6.42
CA THR A 172 2.09 16.97 6.96
C THR A 172 3.59 17.23 7.16
N GLN A 173 4.27 16.32 7.86
CA GLN A 173 5.71 16.43 8.07
C GLN A 173 6.47 16.40 6.74
N GLY A 174 6.06 15.56 5.79
CA GLY A 174 6.63 15.51 4.45
C GLY A 174 6.49 16.83 3.69
N ALA A 175 5.35 17.52 3.81
CA ALA A 175 5.07 18.77 3.10
C ALA A 175 5.93 19.90 3.66
N LEU A 176 5.96 20.00 4.99
CA LEU A 176 6.75 21.00 5.71
C LEU A 176 8.25 20.83 5.46
N ARG A 177 8.77 19.59 5.41
CA ARG A 177 10.18 19.33 5.09
C ARG A 177 10.57 19.79 3.68
N ARG A 178 9.67 19.64 2.70
CA ARG A 178 9.96 19.98 1.30
C ARG A 178 9.89 21.46 0.99
N SER A 179 8.96 22.15 1.62
CA SER A 179 8.57 23.50 1.21
C SER A 179 8.77 24.56 2.30
N GLY A 180 9.18 24.14 3.50
CA GLY A 180 9.35 25.01 4.65
C GLY A 180 8.01 25.44 5.24
N ARG A 181 7.69 26.73 5.13
CA ARG A 181 6.51 27.32 5.79
C ARG A 181 5.32 27.37 4.83
N MET A 182 4.29 26.58 5.13
CA MET A 182 2.98 26.56 4.43
C MET A 182 1.87 27.06 5.37
N PRO A 183 1.57 28.37 5.43
CA PRO A 183 0.58 28.90 6.38
C PRO A 183 -0.81 28.28 6.22
N ALA A 184 -1.29 28.12 4.99
CA ALA A 184 -2.60 27.48 4.73
C ALA A 184 -2.65 26.04 5.27
N LEU A 185 -1.57 25.26 5.06
CA LEU A 185 -1.47 23.89 5.58
C LEU A 185 -1.48 23.90 7.10
N ILE A 186 -0.63 24.71 7.72
CA ILE A 186 -0.52 24.77 9.18
C ILE A 186 -1.85 25.15 9.82
N SER A 187 -2.52 26.20 9.30
CA SER A 187 -3.83 26.62 9.78
C SER A 187 -4.87 25.52 9.64
N ARG A 188 -4.90 24.84 8.48
CA ARG A 188 -5.87 23.77 8.25
C ARG A 188 -5.63 22.57 9.17
N GLN A 189 -4.38 22.16 9.34
CA GLN A 189 -4.01 21.08 10.25
C GLN A 189 -4.40 21.41 11.69
N HIS A 190 -4.11 22.63 12.14
CA HIS A 190 -4.47 23.08 13.48
C HIS A 190 -5.99 23.01 13.71
N GLN A 191 -6.77 23.53 12.77
CA GLN A 191 -8.23 23.51 12.86
C GLN A 191 -8.75 22.06 12.91
N GLY A 192 -8.41 21.23 11.93
CA GLY A 192 -8.98 19.89 11.83
C GLY A 192 -8.52 18.94 12.93
N TRP A 193 -7.29 19.07 13.42
CA TRP A 193 -6.83 18.27 14.56
C TRP A 193 -7.44 18.74 15.88
N SER A 194 -7.73 20.03 16.03
CA SER A 194 -8.48 20.52 17.20
C SER A 194 -9.90 19.97 17.20
N GLU A 195 -10.60 20.05 16.07
CA GLU A 195 -11.95 19.47 15.92
C GLU A 195 -11.96 17.96 16.20
N LEU A 196 -10.95 17.22 15.72
CA LEU A 196 -10.80 15.79 15.99
C LEU A 196 -10.52 15.50 17.46
N ARG A 197 -9.63 16.28 18.10
CA ARG A 197 -9.36 16.17 19.54
C ARG A 197 -10.63 16.37 20.35
N ASP A 198 -11.43 17.38 20.02
CA ASP A 198 -12.65 17.69 20.76
C ASP A 198 -13.69 16.56 20.62
N ARG A 199 -13.80 15.93 19.43
CA ARG A 199 -14.62 14.72 19.24
C ARG A 199 -14.11 13.52 20.03
N LEU A 200 -12.79 13.35 20.14
CA LEU A 200 -12.20 12.29 20.96
C LEU A 200 -12.48 12.53 22.45
N LEU A 201 -12.46 13.79 22.91
CA LEU A 201 -12.81 14.13 24.29
C LEU A 201 -14.27 13.79 24.59
N GLU A 202 -15.20 14.10 23.68
CA GLU A 202 -16.60 13.67 23.83
C GLU A 202 -16.76 12.15 23.81
N PHE A 203 -16.03 11.46 22.93
CA PHE A 203 -16.02 9.99 22.92
C PHE A 203 -15.55 9.42 24.28
N ILE A 204 -14.45 9.94 24.82
CA ILE A 204 -13.90 9.53 26.12
C ILE A 204 -14.90 9.82 27.24
N ARG A 205 -15.49 11.03 27.27
CA ARG A 205 -16.45 11.46 28.30
C ARG A 205 -17.68 10.56 28.33
N LYS A 206 -18.28 10.27 27.17
CA LYS A 206 -19.48 9.41 27.04
C LYS A 206 -19.20 7.92 27.24
N SER A 207 -17.94 7.51 27.14
CA SER A 207 -17.51 6.14 27.46
C SER A 207 -17.37 5.90 28.98
N ASP A 208 -17.37 6.95 29.80
CA ASP A 208 -17.43 6.84 31.26
C ASP A 208 -18.78 6.25 31.71
N HIS A 209 -18.76 5.40 32.73
CA HIS A 209 -19.97 4.79 33.30
C HIS A 209 -21.01 5.83 33.75
N ASN A 210 -20.54 7.01 34.15
CA ASN A 210 -21.35 8.15 34.56
C ASN A 210 -22.02 8.89 33.40
N HIS A 211 -21.75 8.54 32.14
CA HIS A 211 -22.33 9.20 30.97
C HIS A 211 -22.77 8.19 29.90
N ARG A 212 -22.76 6.89 30.22
CA ARG A 212 -23.03 5.79 29.27
C ARG A 212 -24.43 5.80 28.64
N TRP A 213 -25.35 6.59 29.18
CA TRP A 213 -26.71 6.76 28.66
C TRP A 213 -26.78 7.82 27.56
N GLU A 214 -25.73 8.62 27.39
CA GLU A 214 -25.64 9.55 26.27
C GLU A 214 -25.21 8.79 25.02
N ASP A 215 -25.99 8.90 23.96
CA ASP A 215 -25.63 8.30 22.68
C ASP A 215 -24.44 9.03 22.06
N LEU A 216 -23.50 8.23 21.55
CA LEU A 216 -22.44 8.74 20.68
C LEU A 216 -23.07 9.19 19.36
N THR A 217 -22.55 10.26 18.79
CA THR A 217 -22.85 10.64 17.39
C THR A 217 -22.01 9.81 16.42
N ASP A 218 -22.40 9.78 15.14
CA ASP A 218 -21.60 9.09 14.12
C ASP A 218 -20.22 9.73 13.93
N ALA A 219 -20.11 11.05 14.11
CA ALA A 219 -18.84 11.76 14.07
C ALA A 219 -17.92 11.41 15.25
N GLU A 220 -18.48 11.24 16.45
CA GLU A 220 -17.75 10.78 17.64
C GLU A 220 -17.29 9.32 17.48
N ARG A 221 -18.16 8.43 16.98
CA ARG A 221 -17.78 7.04 16.65
C ARG A 221 -16.66 6.98 15.61
N ALA A 222 -16.77 7.77 14.54
CA ALA A 222 -15.77 7.83 13.49
C ALA A 222 -14.44 8.46 13.94
N ALA A 223 -14.43 9.24 15.02
CA ALA A 223 -13.23 9.93 15.51
C ALA A 223 -12.11 8.97 15.89
N ILE A 224 -12.42 7.78 16.41
CA ILE A 224 -11.41 6.77 16.77
C ILE A 224 -10.64 6.29 15.53
N VAL A 225 -11.36 5.89 14.48
CA VAL A 225 -10.73 5.43 13.23
C VAL A 225 -10.00 6.58 12.56
N THR A 226 -10.58 7.78 12.60
CA THR A 226 -10.00 8.99 12.02
C THR A 226 -8.72 9.40 12.74
N SER A 227 -8.62 9.26 14.06
CA SER A 227 -7.42 9.60 14.83
C SER A 227 -6.24 8.70 14.50
N VAL A 228 -6.48 7.39 14.40
CA VAL A 228 -5.46 6.43 13.95
C VAL A 228 -4.97 6.80 12.55
N ARG A 229 -5.90 6.97 11.59
CA ARG A 229 -5.57 7.34 10.20
C ARG A 229 -4.89 8.71 10.08
N THR A 230 -5.21 9.64 10.97
CA THR A 230 -4.57 10.96 11.03
C THR A 230 -3.11 10.82 11.42
N VAL A 231 -2.75 9.90 12.32
CA VAL A 231 -1.36 9.70 12.74
C VAL A 231 -0.59 8.80 11.78
N THR A 232 -1.16 7.67 11.38
CA THR A 232 -0.46 6.61 10.63
C THR A 232 -0.63 6.72 9.11
N GLY A 233 -1.60 7.50 8.64
CA GLY A 233 -2.06 7.48 7.26
C GLY A 233 -3.04 6.33 6.99
N THR A 234 -3.46 6.18 5.72
CA THR A 234 -4.25 5.03 5.27
C THR A 234 -3.55 4.34 4.10
N ARG A 235 -3.62 3.01 4.09
CA ARG A 235 -3.25 2.16 2.96
C ARG A 235 -4.46 1.49 2.31
N VAL A 236 -5.64 1.66 2.91
CA VAL A 236 -6.90 1.19 2.36
C VAL A 236 -7.48 2.29 1.49
N ARG A 237 -7.83 1.94 0.25
CA ARG A 237 -8.52 2.85 -0.67
C ARG A 237 -9.92 3.16 -0.12
N PRO A 238 -10.27 4.45 0.06
CA PRO A 238 -11.62 4.82 0.48
C PRO A 238 -12.72 4.29 -0.46
N ALA A 239 -13.84 3.82 0.10
CA ALA A 239 -14.93 3.22 -0.68
C ALA A 239 -15.64 4.23 -1.61
N ASP A 240 -15.63 5.51 -1.26
CA ASP A 240 -16.18 6.62 -2.06
C ASP A 240 -15.46 6.81 -3.41
N ASP A 241 -14.23 6.30 -3.55
CA ASP A 241 -13.47 6.34 -4.81
C ASP A 241 -13.82 5.19 -5.76
N ALA A 242 -14.48 4.12 -5.30
CA ALA A 242 -14.82 2.98 -6.15
C ALA A 242 -15.93 3.33 -7.13
N SER A 243 -16.91 4.13 -6.74
CA SER A 243 -18.12 4.45 -7.53
C SER A 243 -17.86 5.36 -8.74
N ALA A 244 -16.81 6.18 -8.72
CA ALA A 244 -16.46 7.07 -9.83
C ALA A 244 -15.67 6.36 -10.96
N GLU A 245 -14.74 5.46 -10.63
CA GLU A 245 -13.93 4.73 -11.61
C GLU A 245 -14.60 3.45 -12.11
N THR A 246 -15.31 2.71 -11.26
CA THR A 246 -16.10 1.53 -11.70
C THR A 246 -17.18 1.90 -12.71
N ARG A 247 -17.70 3.14 -12.66
CA ARG A 247 -18.63 3.69 -13.66
C ARG A 247 -17.98 3.95 -15.03
N LYS A 248 -16.69 4.28 -15.08
CA LYS A 248 -15.93 4.46 -16.33
C LYS A 248 -15.51 3.10 -16.94
N LEU A 249 -15.08 2.16 -16.10
CA LEU A 249 -14.74 0.79 -16.56
C LEU A 249 -15.98 0.02 -17.05
N ARG A 250 -17.15 0.19 -16.42
CA ARG A 250 -18.42 -0.39 -16.90
C ARG A 250 -18.91 0.21 -18.23
N ARG A 251 -18.53 1.44 -18.57
CA ARG A 251 -18.91 2.08 -19.85
C ARG A 251 -17.95 1.75 -21.02
N GLY A 252 -16.76 1.23 -20.72
CA GLY A 252 -15.79 0.78 -21.74
C GLY A 252 -15.93 -0.70 -22.14
N GLY A 253 -16.79 -1.46 -21.45
CA GLY A 253 -16.90 -2.92 -21.57
C GLY A 253 -18.22 -3.44 -22.11
N THR A 254 -18.95 -2.68 -22.94
CA THR A 254 -20.13 -3.19 -23.65
C THR A 254 -20.04 -2.88 -25.13
N ASN A 255 -19.28 -3.69 -25.86
CA ASN A 255 -19.53 -3.87 -27.28
C ASN A 255 -19.08 -5.26 -27.76
N ALA A 256 -19.91 -6.28 -27.53
CA ALA A 256 -19.92 -7.49 -28.35
C ALA A 256 -21.20 -8.30 -28.11
N ARG A 257 -22.20 -8.04 -28.97
CA ARG A 257 -23.06 -9.03 -29.66
C ARG A 257 -23.65 -10.17 -28.82
N ARG A 258 -24.98 -10.19 -28.77
CA ARG A 258 -25.79 -11.31 -29.32
C ARG A 258 -27.26 -10.89 -29.44
N ALA A 259 -27.65 -10.61 -30.67
CA ALA A 259 -28.94 -10.93 -31.27
C ALA A 259 -28.59 -11.80 -32.52
N PRO A 260 -29.50 -12.56 -33.12
CA PRO A 260 -30.96 -12.39 -33.15
C PRO A 260 -31.70 -13.14 -32.03
#